data_AF-A0A960KP67-F1
#
_entry.id   AF-A0A960KP67-F1
#
_cell.length_a   1.000
_cell.length_b   1.000
_cell.length_c   1.000
_cell.angle_alpha   90.00
_cell.angle_beta   90.00
_cell.angle_gamma   90.00
#
_symmetry.space_group_name_H-M   'P 1'
#
loop_
_entity.id
_entity.type
_entity.pdbx_description
1 polymer ?
#
loop_
_entity_poly.entity_id
_entity_poly.type
_entity_poly.pdbx_seq_one_letter_code
_entity_poly.pdbx_strand_id
1 'polypeptide(L)'
;MRLPLILACLTGTVLTSTAIEMLQVPAGSFMMGEEGLTEPMHLVSLTHDFEMSRTEVTAGDFLPVLQWAYDHGYATVSGDWVRGYGRDLMRLSVAPYTFTDIHFDAQTEQFYLSAGYGTYGGWGPVGGYNPENRPTHYLTWFGAAAACDWLSMMNDLPAFYNGNWNSDEFHNPYTALGYRLATEAEWEYAASFPDDRSYPWGDAYPTCDLANIRPGYYCVGWGVDVGSYPNGRSDIGFDDMAGNVYEWVNDWFSPNTSVQAQDPLGAPTGTLKQIRGGGWAASIEWQQMNTGYRRSLEPTATAGSPWFAGGFGLRVVRTLFPQTSDIQDIPSNFRLLDAYPNPFNPSTVIRFELDQTDMVRLTLHDSRGALVRTLAEGLHPSGQSEIRLYAEGLASGLYFVTLKAGSTDRTQSQKILLLK
;
A
#
# COMPACT_ATOMS: atom_id res chain seq x y z
N MET A 1 -24.00 17.02 -17.39
CA MET A 1 -25.09 16.02 -17.32
C MET A 1 -24.81 15.19 -16.08
N ARG A 2 -25.50 15.48 -14.97
CA ARG A 2 -25.35 14.71 -13.72
C ARG A 2 -25.95 13.34 -13.99
N LEU A 3 -25.16 12.28 -13.90
CA LEU A 3 -25.69 10.92 -13.87
C LEU A 3 -26.00 10.61 -12.40
N PRO A 4 -27.27 10.62 -11.97
CA PRO A 4 -27.60 10.07 -10.67
C PRO A 4 -27.51 8.54 -10.80
N LEU A 5 -26.75 7.91 -9.91
CA LEU A 5 -26.89 6.48 -9.65
C LEU A 5 -28.33 6.26 -9.16
N ILE A 6 -29.13 5.63 -10.00
CA ILE A 6 -30.52 5.31 -9.72
C ILE A 6 -30.56 4.29 -8.58
N LEU A 7 -31.31 4.67 -7.56
CA LEU A 7 -31.89 3.88 -6.49
C LEU A 7 -32.21 2.43 -6.92
N ALA A 8 -31.45 1.46 -6.42
CA ALA A 8 -31.87 0.06 -6.34
C ALA A 8 -32.14 -0.26 -4.88
N CYS A 9 -33.39 -0.06 -4.46
CA CYS A 9 -33.89 -0.60 -3.20
C CYS A 9 -34.61 -1.93 -3.48
N LEU A 10 -34.40 -2.91 -2.59
CA LEU A 10 -35.10 -4.20 -2.47
C LEU A 10 -34.69 -5.33 -3.42
N THR A 11 -33.46 -5.81 -3.27
CA THR A 11 -33.11 -7.23 -3.06
C THR A 11 -31.65 -7.28 -2.63
N GLY A 12 -31.32 -8.07 -1.61
CA GLY A 12 -29.97 -8.16 -1.04
C GLY A 12 -28.94 -8.65 -2.05
N THR A 13 -28.37 -7.70 -2.78
CA THR A 13 -27.16 -7.87 -3.59
C THR A 13 -26.16 -6.86 -3.04
N VAL A 14 -25.25 -7.35 -2.21
CA VAL A 14 -24.01 -6.65 -1.87
C VAL A 14 -23.35 -6.30 -3.20
N LEU A 15 -23.07 -5.02 -3.45
CA LEU A 15 -22.29 -4.62 -4.62
C LEU A 15 -20.96 -5.37 -4.53
N THR A 16 -20.80 -6.34 -5.43
CA THR A 16 -19.68 -7.27 -5.53
C THR A 16 -18.38 -6.50 -5.80
N SER A 17 -17.34 -6.88 -5.05
CA SER A 17 -15.93 -6.49 -5.11
C SER A 17 -15.51 -5.58 -6.28
N THR A 18 -14.81 -4.49 -5.97
CA THR A 18 -13.84 -3.88 -6.88
C THR A 18 -12.87 -4.95 -7.34
N ALA A 19 -13.10 -5.56 -8.50
CA ALA A 19 -12.21 -6.57 -9.03
C ALA A 19 -11.00 -5.87 -9.65
N ILE A 20 -10.14 -5.30 -8.81
CA ILE A 20 -8.81 -4.84 -9.22
C ILE A 20 -8.09 -6.08 -9.78
N GLU A 21 -7.75 -6.05 -11.06
CA GLU A 21 -7.02 -7.14 -11.69
C GLU A 21 -5.62 -7.21 -11.12
N MET A 22 -5.25 -8.37 -10.56
CA MET A 22 -3.96 -8.62 -9.94
C MET A 22 -3.15 -9.59 -10.79
N LEU A 23 -1.86 -9.29 -11.00
CA LEU A 23 -0.91 -10.16 -11.67
C LEU A 23 0.06 -10.75 -10.65
N GLN A 24 0.32 -12.05 -10.75
CA GLN A 24 1.30 -12.74 -9.91
C GLN A 24 2.71 -12.47 -10.42
N VAL A 25 3.62 -12.19 -9.51
CA VAL A 25 5.06 -12.05 -9.74
C VAL A 25 5.77 -13.11 -8.91
N PRO A 26 6.56 -14.00 -9.53
CA PRO A 26 7.23 -15.08 -8.81
C PRO A 26 8.36 -14.54 -7.93
N ALA A 27 8.62 -15.21 -6.80
CA ALA A 27 9.81 -14.98 -6.00
C ALA A 27 11.08 -15.15 -6.84
N GLY A 28 12.13 -14.41 -6.51
CA GLY A 28 13.36 -14.46 -7.29
C GLY A 28 14.40 -13.45 -6.83
N SER A 29 15.46 -13.35 -7.64
CA SER A 29 16.53 -12.38 -7.42
C SER A 29 16.74 -11.56 -8.68
N PHE A 30 17.13 -10.31 -8.49
CA PHE A 30 17.33 -9.34 -9.57
C PHE A 30 18.39 -8.32 -9.17
N MET A 31 18.96 -7.64 -10.15
CA MET A 31 19.89 -6.54 -9.90
C MET A 31 19.09 -5.25 -9.72
N MET A 32 18.99 -4.78 -8.48
CA MET A 32 18.32 -3.53 -8.15
C MET A 32 19.27 -2.35 -8.34
N GLY A 33 18.78 -1.27 -8.95
CA GLY A 33 19.51 -0.08 -9.33
C GLY A 33 19.74 0.00 -10.84
N GLU A 34 20.46 1.04 -11.26
CA GLU A 34 20.74 1.30 -12.68
C GLU A 34 22.08 2.01 -12.76
N GLU A 35 22.96 1.55 -13.65
CA GLU A 35 24.29 2.14 -13.83
C GLU A 35 24.18 3.62 -14.26
N GLY A 36 24.96 4.50 -13.62
CA GLY A 36 24.92 5.94 -13.90
C GLY A 36 23.65 6.67 -13.42
N LEU A 37 22.67 6.00 -12.82
CA LEU A 37 21.49 6.61 -12.21
C LEU A 37 21.39 6.33 -10.72
N THR A 38 21.40 5.06 -10.34
CA THR A 38 21.20 4.60 -8.96
C THR A 38 22.20 3.52 -8.63
N GLU A 39 23.35 3.97 -8.13
CA GLU A 39 24.52 3.15 -7.88
C GLU A 39 24.78 2.92 -6.38
N PRO A 40 25.42 1.78 -6.03
CA PRO A 40 25.73 0.67 -6.91
C PRO A 40 24.48 -0.16 -7.21
N MET A 41 24.44 -0.76 -8.40
CA MET A 41 23.55 -1.90 -8.63
C MET A 41 23.92 -3.02 -7.64
N HIS A 42 22.91 -3.63 -7.01
CA HIS A 42 23.12 -4.63 -5.98
C HIS A 42 22.07 -5.75 -6.09
N LEU A 43 22.46 -6.96 -5.71
CA LEU A 43 21.59 -8.11 -5.77
C LEU A 43 20.52 -8.02 -4.67
N VAL A 44 19.25 -8.11 -5.06
CA VAL A 44 18.12 -8.23 -4.14
C VAL A 44 17.44 -9.58 -4.36
N SER A 45 17.02 -10.23 -3.28
CA SER A 45 16.23 -11.46 -3.31
C SER A 45 14.88 -11.25 -2.63
N LEU A 46 13.80 -11.47 -3.36
CA LEU A 46 12.43 -11.52 -2.85
C LEU A 46 12.06 -12.98 -2.57
N THR A 47 11.67 -13.28 -1.33
CA THR A 47 11.49 -14.67 -0.88
C THR A 47 10.09 -15.25 -1.10
N HIS A 48 9.12 -14.40 -1.39
CA HIS A 48 7.73 -14.80 -1.58
C HIS A 48 7.25 -14.34 -2.95
N ASP A 49 6.42 -15.18 -3.57
CA ASP A 49 5.58 -14.73 -4.68
C ASP A 49 4.68 -13.61 -4.14
N PHE A 50 4.30 -12.68 -5.01
CA PHE A 50 3.35 -11.63 -4.65
C PHE A 50 2.42 -11.33 -5.81
N GLU A 51 1.31 -10.68 -5.51
CA GLU A 51 0.39 -10.15 -6.50
C GLU A 51 0.46 -8.64 -6.47
N MET A 52 0.49 -8.00 -7.64
CA MET A 52 0.41 -6.55 -7.79
C MET A 52 -0.71 -6.19 -8.77
N SER A 53 -1.41 -5.07 -8.57
CA SER A 53 -2.42 -4.63 -9.51
C SER A 53 -1.83 -4.38 -10.91
N ARG A 54 -2.53 -4.89 -11.94
CA ARG A 54 -2.11 -4.82 -13.35
C ARG A 54 -1.88 -3.38 -13.83
N THR A 55 -2.71 -2.47 -13.36
CA THR A 55 -2.66 -1.03 -13.62
C THR A 55 -2.50 -0.28 -12.30
N GLU A 56 -2.35 1.05 -12.36
CA GLU A 56 -2.64 1.88 -11.20
C GLU A 56 -4.09 1.69 -10.76
N VAL A 57 -4.36 1.86 -9.45
CA VAL A 57 -5.74 1.83 -8.93
C VAL A 57 -6.52 2.99 -9.52
N THR A 58 -7.61 2.69 -10.21
CA THR A 58 -8.42 3.71 -10.88
C THR A 58 -9.32 4.47 -9.92
N ALA A 59 -9.84 5.63 -10.32
CA ALA A 59 -10.82 6.35 -9.51
C ALA A 59 -12.13 5.55 -9.38
N GLY A 60 -12.48 4.73 -10.37
CA GLY A 60 -13.58 3.77 -10.30
C GLY A 60 -13.36 2.69 -9.24
N ASP A 61 -12.15 2.14 -9.14
CA ASP A 61 -11.78 1.17 -8.10
C ASP A 61 -11.77 1.82 -6.71
N PHE A 62 -11.29 3.06 -6.62
CA PHE A 62 -11.09 3.72 -5.33
C PHE A 62 -12.38 4.30 -4.73
N LEU A 63 -13.33 4.73 -5.56
CA LEU A 63 -14.61 5.32 -5.12
C LEU A 63 -15.39 4.46 -4.10
N PRO A 64 -15.67 3.17 -4.35
CA PRO A 64 -16.36 2.32 -3.38
C PRO A 64 -15.53 2.07 -2.10
N VAL A 65 -14.20 2.10 -2.18
CA VAL A 65 -13.33 2.01 -1.00
C VAL A 65 -13.49 3.23 -0.10
N LEU A 66 -13.51 4.44 -0.68
CA LEU A 66 -13.79 5.67 0.04
C LEU A 66 -15.17 5.67 0.68
N GLN A 67 -16.19 5.25 -0.07
CA GLN A 67 -17.56 5.19 0.44
C GLN A 67 -17.66 4.22 1.62
N TRP A 68 -17.11 3.01 1.47
CA TRP A 68 -17.09 2.02 2.55
C TRP A 68 -16.38 2.56 3.80
N ALA A 69 -15.22 3.20 3.63
CA ALA A 69 -14.47 3.77 4.76
C ALA A 69 -15.24 4.87 5.48
N TYR A 70 -15.98 5.70 4.75
CA TYR A 70 -16.84 6.74 5.32
C TYR A 70 -18.03 6.15 6.07
N ASP A 71 -18.74 5.20 5.46
CA ASP A 71 -19.92 4.54 6.04
C ASP A 71 -19.60 3.78 7.34
N HIS A 72 -18.36 3.29 7.47
CA HIS A 72 -17.86 2.59 8.66
C HIS A 72 -17.12 3.51 9.65
N GLY A 73 -17.07 4.82 9.39
CA GLY A 73 -16.48 5.81 10.29
C GLY A 73 -14.94 5.84 10.31
N TYR A 74 -14.27 5.21 9.35
CA TYR A 74 -12.82 5.28 9.18
C TYR A 74 -12.36 6.56 8.45
N ALA A 75 -13.24 7.13 7.62
CA ALA A 75 -13.01 8.36 6.89
C ALA A 75 -14.02 9.44 7.25
N THR A 76 -13.59 10.70 7.16
CA THR A 76 -14.43 11.89 7.27
C THR A 76 -14.10 12.86 6.15
N VAL A 77 -15.03 13.73 5.80
CA VAL A 77 -14.80 14.79 4.81
C VAL A 77 -14.86 16.15 5.50
N SER A 78 -13.84 16.97 5.31
CA SER A 78 -13.74 18.32 5.88
C SER A 78 -13.20 19.29 4.84
N GLY A 79 -14.05 20.20 4.38
CA GLY A 79 -13.72 21.05 3.24
C GLY A 79 -13.51 20.21 1.98
N ASP A 80 -12.36 20.38 1.34
CA ASP A 80 -11.90 19.68 0.15
C ASP A 80 -10.98 18.48 0.46
N TRP A 81 -11.01 17.97 1.69
CA TRP A 81 -10.16 16.86 2.13
C TRP A 81 -10.94 15.67 2.66
N VAL A 82 -10.54 14.48 2.22
CA VAL A 82 -10.79 13.23 2.95
C VAL A 82 -9.74 13.09 4.04
N ARG A 83 -10.19 12.78 5.25
CA ARG A 83 -9.38 12.61 6.44
C ARG A 83 -9.63 11.28 7.12
N GLY A 84 -8.60 10.68 7.67
CA GLY A 84 -8.66 9.45 8.43
C GLY A 84 -7.38 9.27 9.24
N TYR A 85 -7.44 8.49 10.31
CA TYR A 85 -6.29 8.24 11.21
C TYR A 85 -5.59 9.54 11.70
N GLY A 86 -6.36 10.63 11.85
CA GLY A 86 -5.84 11.93 12.28
C GLY A 86 -5.01 12.71 11.24
N ARG A 87 -5.11 12.37 9.95
CA ARG A 87 -4.35 13.02 8.85
C ARG A 87 -5.22 13.38 7.65
N ASP A 88 -4.69 14.28 6.83
CA ASP A 88 -5.18 14.53 5.47
C ASP A 88 -4.73 13.41 4.52
N LEU A 89 -5.67 12.76 3.85
CA LEU A 89 -5.43 11.55 3.05
C LEU A 89 -5.51 11.83 1.55
N MET A 90 -6.56 12.53 1.13
CA MET A 90 -6.81 12.80 -0.28
C MET A 90 -7.47 14.15 -0.43
N ARG A 91 -7.06 14.91 -1.45
CA ARG A 91 -7.76 16.12 -1.84
C ARG A 91 -8.86 15.81 -2.86
N LEU A 92 -10.07 16.24 -2.56
CA LEU A 92 -11.23 16.11 -3.44
C LEU A 92 -11.24 17.21 -4.50
N SER A 93 -11.95 16.94 -5.58
CA SER A 93 -12.06 17.84 -6.71
C SER A 93 -12.91 19.08 -6.39
N VAL A 94 -12.35 20.26 -6.64
CA VAL A 94 -13.01 21.56 -6.47
C VAL A 94 -12.98 22.36 -7.78
N ALA A 95 -14.12 22.84 -8.23
CA ALA A 95 -14.18 23.74 -9.39
C ALA A 95 -13.51 25.08 -9.06
N PRO A 96 -12.81 25.74 -10.00
CA PRO A 96 -12.53 25.36 -11.39
C PRO A 96 -11.16 24.70 -11.62
N TYR A 97 -10.44 24.30 -10.56
CA TYR A 97 -9.07 23.79 -10.65
C TYR A 97 -9.07 22.31 -10.29
N THR A 98 -9.03 21.43 -11.28
CA THR A 98 -9.15 19.98 -11.06
C THR A 98 -7.95 19.47 -10.27
N PHE A 99 -8.22 18.83 -9.14
CA PHE A 99 -7.23 18.15 -8.31
C PHE A 99 -7.68 16.73 -7.92
N THR A 100 -8.71 16.17 -8.60
CA THR A 100 -9.11 14.75 -8.75
C THR A 100 -10.37 14.66 -9.63
N ASP A 101 -10.81 13.44 -9.97
CA ASP A 101 -12.12 13.16 -10.57
C ASP A 101 -13.20 12.79 -9.52
N ILE A 102 -12.81 12.74 -8.24
CA ILE A 102 -13.64 12.32 -7.10
C ILE A 102 -14.20 13.54 -6.36
N HIS A 103 -15.50 13.52 -6.11
CA HIS A 103 -16.25 14.53 -5.37
C HIS A 103 -17.01 13.90 -4.20
N PHE A 104 -17.46 14.75 -3.26
CA PHE A 104 -18.31 14.36 -2.15
C PHE A 104 -19.53 15.29 -2.07
N ASP A 105 -20.73 14.72 -2.01
CA ASP A 105 -21.98 15.45 -1.78
C ASP A 105 -22.33 15.38 -0.28
N ALA A 106 -22.18 16.51 0.41
CA ALA A 106 -22.47 16.61 1.84
C ALA A 106 -23.96 16.53 2.20
N GLN A 107 -24.88 16.63 1.23
CA GLN A 107 -26.31 16.46 1.48
C GLN A 107 -26.72 14.99 1.47
N THR A 108 -26.12 14.21 0.57
CA THR A 108 -26.41 12.79 0.43
C THR A 108 -25.37 11.91 1.13
N GLU A 109 -24.27 12.51 1.62
CA GLU A 109 -23.13 11.83 2.24
C GLU A 109 -22.50 10.77 1.32
N GLN A 110 -22.44 11.08 0.01
CA GLN A 110 -21.96 10.15 -1.02
C GLN A 110 -20.78 10.70 -1.79
N PHE A 111 -19.80 9.82 -2.04
CA PHE A 111 -18.76 10.06 -3.04
C PHE A 111 -19.31 9.79 -4.44
N TYR A 112 -18.88 10.58 -5.42
CA TYR A 112 -19.23 10.38 -6.82
C TYR A 112 -18.11 10.84 -7.74
N LEU A 113 -18.05 10.26 -8.93
CA LEU A 113 -17.16 10.70 -10.01
C LEU A 113 -17.86 11.74 -10.87
N SER A 114 -17.11 12.76 -11.29
CA SER A 114 -17.59 13.70 -12.29
C SER A 114 -16.47 14.07 -13.24
N ALA A 115 -16.81 14.09 -14.53
CA ALA A 115 -15.94 14.71 -15.52
C ALA A 115 -15.84 16.21 -15.25
N GLY A 116 -14.68 16.65 -14.76
CA GLY A 116 -14.39 18.06 -14.60
C GLY A 116 -14.55 18.78 -15.95
N TYR A 117 -15.52 19.70 -16.04
CA TYR A 117 -15.56 20.69 -17.11
C TYR A 117 -14.38 21.66 -16.90
N GLY A 118 -13.22 21.35 -17.48
CA GLY A 118 -12.02 22.14 -17.23
C GLY A 118 -10.79 21.66 -17.96
N THR A 119 -10.90 21.32 -19.25
CA THR A 119 -9.72 21.24 -20.12
C THR A 119 -8.97 22.57 -20.05
N TYR A 120 -7.72 22.55 -19.58
CA TYR A 120 -6.78 23.63 -19.80
C TYR A 120 -6.59 23.76 -21.32
N GLY A 121 -7.42 24.61 -21.95
CA GLY A 121 -7.36 24.98 -23.37
C GLY A 121 -7.66 23.86 -24.36
N GLY A 122 -8.91 23.77 -24.85
CA GLY A 122 -9.26 23.48 -26.25
C GLY A 122 -8.81 22.17 -26.93
N TRP A 123 -7.98 21.34 -26.31
CA TRP A 123 -7.50 20.07 -26.81
C TRP A 123 -8.16 18.98 -25.97
N GLY A 124 -9.45 18.74 -26.23
CA GLY A 124 -10.13 17.58 -25.65
C GLY A 124 -9.45 16.30 -26.11
N PRO A 125 -9.50 15.21 -25.32
CA PRO A 125 -8.91 13.95 -25.72
C PRO A 125 -9.53 13.47 -27.04
N VAL A 126 -8.68 12.98 -27.94
CA VAL A 126 -9.11 12.16 -29.06
C VAL A 126 -9.50 10.81 -28.45
N GLY A 127 -10.78 10.60 -28.16
CA GLY A 127 -11.31 9.43 -27.44
C GLY A 127 -11.89 9.84 -26.09
N GLY A 128 -13.14 9.45 -25.81
CA GLY A 128 -13.94 9.94 -24.69
C GLY A 128 -13.23 9.93 -23.33
N TYR A 129 -13.50 10.95 -22.51
CA TYR A 129 -13.04 11.01 -21.13
C TYR A 129 -13.91 10.09 -20.26
N ASN A 130 -13.32 9.09 -19.61
CA ASN A 130 -13.99 8.27 -18.60
C ASN A 130 -13.28 8.43 -17.23
N PRO A 131 -13.89 9.12 -16.25
CA PRO A 131 -13.27 9.29 -14.95
C PRO A 131 -13.12 7.96 -14.20
N GLU A 132 -13.90 6.93 -14.51
CA GLU A 132 -13.81 5.63 -13.85
C GLU A 132 -12.47 4.94 -14.12
N ASN A 133 -11.90 5.09 -15.32
CA ASN A 133 -10.68 4.39 -15.73
C ASN A 133 -9.41 5.21 -15.51
N ARG A 134 -9.51 6.45 -15.00
CA ARG A 134 -8.34 7.29 -14.73
C ARG A 134 -7.62 6.77 -13.49
N PRO A 135 -6.28 6.81 -13.44
CA PRO A 135 -5.56 6.51 -12.22
C PRO A 135 -6.02 7.47 -11.12
N THR A 136 -6.34 6.92 -9.95
CA THR A 136 -6.57 7.77 -8.77
C THR A 136 -5.29 8.53 -8.48
N HIS A 137 -5.41 9.85 -8.32
CA HIS A 137 -4.28 10.72 -8.04
C HIS A 137 -4.59 11.68 -6.88
N TYR A 138 -3.61 12.50 -6.48
CA TYR A 138 -3.70 13.46 -5.35
C TYR A 138 -3.99 12.80 -4.00
N LEU A 139 -3.52 11.56 -3.86
CA LEU A 139 -3.37 10.90 -2.58
C LEU A 139 -2.05 11.33 -1.94
N THR A 140 -2.09 11.60 -0.63
CA THR A 140 -0.88 11.55 0.18
C THR A 140 -0.40 10.09 0.27
N TRP A 141 0.83 9.86 0.70
CA TRP A 141 1.27 8.50 1.00
C TRP A 141 0.36 7.85 2.06
N PHE A 142 -0.09 8.62 3.05
CA PHE A 142 -1.03 8.15 4.07
C PHE A 142 -2.39 7.77 3.47
N GLY A 143 -2.88 8.52 2.49
CA GLY A 143 -4.11 8.18 1.78
C GLY A 143 -3.97 6.90 0.97
N ALA A 144 -2.84 6.71 0.29
CA ALA A 144 -2.55 5.49 -0.44
C ALA A 144 -2.43 4.26 0.51
N ALA A 145 -1.78 4.42 1.66
CA ALA A 145 -1.70 3.38 2.68
C ALA A 145 -3.07 3.05 3.31
N ALA A 146 -3.87 4.08 3.64
CA ALA A 146 -5.23 3.91 4.16
C ALA A 146 -6.15 3.21 3.15
N ALA A 147 -5.99 3.51 1.85
CA ALA A 147 -6.71 2.83 0.77
C ALA A 147 -6.49 1.31 0.82
N CYS A 148 -5.23 0.89 0.97
CA CYS A 148 -4.88 -0.52 1.07
C CYS A 148 -5.50 -1.19 2.32
N ASP A 149 -5.49 -0.51 3.46
CA ASP A 149 -6.13 -1.01 4.68
C ASP A 149 -7.65 -1.18 4.50
N TRP A 150 -8.32 -0.17 3.96
CA TRP A 150 -9.77 -0.21 3.73
C TRP A 150 -10.15 -1.27 2.70
N LEU A 151 -9.40 -1.38 1.60
CA LEU A 151 -9.58 -2.45 0.63
C LEU A 151 -9.38 -3.83 1.27
N SER A 152 -8.40 -3.97 2.19
CA SER A 152 -8.20 -5.22 2.93
C SER A 152 -9.42 -5.56 3.76
N MET A 153 -9.88 -4.62 4.61
CA MET A 153 -11.02 -4.84 5.49
C MET A 153 -12.32 -5.07 4.72
N MET A 154 -12.53 -4.42 3.57
CA MET A 154 -13.66 -4.68 2.66
C MET A 154 -13.69 -6.11 2.11
N ASN A 155 -12.53 -6.75 2.02
CA ASN A 155 -12.38 -8.11 1.51
C ASN A 155 -12.07 -9.11 2.64
N ASP A 156 -12.40 -8.77 3.89
CA ASP A 156 -12.17 -9.60 5.08
C ASP A 156 -10.69 -10.00 5.29
N LEU A 157 -9.77 -9.18 4.79
CA LEU A 157 -8.32 -9.31 4.99
C LEU A 157 -7.84 -8.38 6.10
N PRO A 158 -6.76 -8.74 6.82
CA PRO A 158 -6.21 -7.87 7.86
C PRO A 158 -5.59 -6.61 7.24
N ALA A 159 -5.90 -5.45 7.82
CA ALA A 159 -5.22 -4.19 7.50
C ALA A 159 -3.73 -4.29 7.83
N PHE A 160 -2.88 -3.74 6.97
CA PHE A 160 -1.42 -3.79 7.14
C PHE A 160 -0.90 -2.62 7.97
N TYR A 161 -1.37 -1.40 7.72
CA TYR A 161 -0.86 -0.20 8.37
C TYR A 161 -1.56 0.08 9.70
N ASN A 162 -2.89 -0.06 9.75
CA ASN A 162 -3.74 0.17 10.92
C ASN A 162 -3.49 1.54 11.59
N GLY A 163 -3.20 2.57 10.79
CA GLY A 163 -2.83 3.90 11.28
C GLY A 163 -1.43 4.00 11.90
N ASN A 164 -0.66 2.90 11.90
CA ASN A 164 0.76 2.88 12.22
C ASN A 164 1.59 2.98 10.92
N TRP A 165 2.34 4.06 10.81
CA TRP A 165 3.03 4.45 9.58
C TRP A 165 4.51 4.08 9.55
N ASN A 166 4.99 3.49 10.64
CA ASN A 166 6.39 3.13 10.81
C ASN A 166 6.57 1.66 10.43
N SER A 167 7.46 1.42 9.47
CA SER A 167 8.00 0.10 9.13
C SER A 167 9.07 -0.30 10.14
N ASP A 168 8.70 -0.38 11.42
CA ASP A 168 9.59 -0.98 12.41
C ASP A 168 9.61 -2.52 12.25
N GLU A 169 10.50 -3.22 12.95
CA GLU A 169 10.72 -4.67 12.83
C GLU A 169 9.44 -5.52 13.00
N PHE A 170 8.34 -4.93 13.50
CA PHE A 170 7.06 -5.60 13.71
C PHE A 170 6.07 -5.44 12.54
N HIS A 171 6.33 -4.58 11.56
CA HIS A 171 5.51 -4.38 10.35
C HIS A 171 6.31 -4.74 9.09
N ASN A 172 6.45 -6.04 8.85
CA ASN A 172 7.14 -6.55 7.65
C ASN A 172 6.14 -6.68 6.47
N PRO A 173 6.29 -5.89 5.37
CA PRO A 173 5.43 -5.98 4.20
C PRO A 173 5.52 -7.36 3.52
N TYR A 174 6.69 -7.99 3.52
CA TYR A 174 6.88 -9.30 2.89
C TYR A 174 6.15 -10.44 3.60
N THR A 175 5.58 -10.18 4.78
CA THR A 175 4.72 -11.14 5.50
C THR A 175 3.27 -10.68 5.63
N ALA A 176 2.86 -9.61 4.93
CA ALA A 176 1.51 -9.06 5.02
C ALA A 176 0.48 -9.90 4.24
N LEU A 177 -0.64 -10.22 4.88
CA LEU A 177 -1.75 -10.96 4.27
C LEU A 177 -2.74 -10.05 3.52
N GLY A 178 -2.91 -8.81 3.99
CA GLY A 178 -3.77 -7.82 3.35
C GLY A 178 -3.08 -7.09 2.21
N TYR A 179 -3.85 -6.22 1.55
CA TYR A 179 -3.32 -5.28 0.59
C TYR A 179 -2.44 -4.23 1.27
N ARG A 180 -1.39 -3.83 0.56
CA ARG A 180 -0.44 -2.79 0.96
C ARG A 180 0.14 -2.12 -0.27
N LEU A 181 0.94 -1.07 -0.07
CA LEU A 181 1.79 -0.56 -1.14
C LEU A 181 2.91 -1.57 -1.43
N ALA A 182 3.38 -1.59 -2.68
CA ALA A 182 4.59 -2.32 -3.05
C ALA A 182 5.77 -1.83 -2.21
N THR A 183 6.71 -2.71 -1.85
CA THR A 183 8.04 -2.21 -1.47
C THR A 183 8.73 -1.61 -2.70
N GLU A 184 9.76 -0.80 -2.49
CA GLU A 184 10.57 -0.28 -3.57
C GLU A 184 11.16 -1.41 -4.42
N ALA A 185 11.64 -2.47 -3.77
CA ALA A 185 12.22 -3.63 -4.44
C ALA A 185 11.17 -4.45 -5.20
N GLU A 186 9.98 -4.69 -4.65
CA GLU A 186 8.90 -5.38 -5.37
C GLU A 186 8.45 -4.60 -6.61
N TRP A 187 8.35 -3.27 -6.48
CA TRP A 187 7.98 -2.40 -7.60
C TRP A 187 9.02 -2.48 -8.72
N GLU A 188 10.30 -2.32 -8.38
CA GLU A 188 11.38 -2.36 -9.37
C GLU A 188 11.50 -3.73 -10.01
N TYR A 189 11.44 -4.79 -9.21
CA TYR A 189 11.48 -6.16 -9.70
C TYR A 189 10.35 -6.44 -10.70
N ALA A 190 9.11 -6.04 -10.38
CA ALA A 190 7.98 -6.20 -11.29
C ALA A 190 8.13 -5.36 -12.57
N ALA A 191 8.73 -4.17 -12.48
CA ALA A 191 8.95 -3.28 -13.60
C ALA A 191 10.09 -3.74 -14.52
N SER A 192 11.15 -4.35 -13.97
CA SER A 192 12.33 -4.82 -14.71
C SER A 192 12.30 -6.32 -15.02
N PHE A 193 11.25 -7.02 -14.61
CA PHE A 193 11.09 -8.45 -14.88
C PHE A 193 11.07 -8.75 -16.40
N PRO A 194 11.72 -9.84 -16.86
CA PRO A 194 12.47 -10.85 -16.11
C PRO A 194 13.99 -10.64 -16.07
N ASP A 195 14.51 -9.58 -16.66
CA ASP A 195 15.91 -9.49 -17.11
C ASP A 195 16.62 -8.17 -16.77
N ASP A 196 16.22 -7.52 -15.67
CA ASP A 196 16.84 -6.28 -15.15
C ASP A 196 16.82 -5.12 -16.17
N ARG A 197 15.83 -5.11 -17.08
CA ARG A 197 15.67 -4.09 -18.14
C ARG A 197 15.49 -2.67 -17.60
N SER A 198 15.95 -1.69 -18.37
CA SER A 198 15.87 -0.27 -18.01
C SER A 198 14.45 0.31 -18.05
N TYR A 199 13.54 -0.27 -18.84
CA TYR A 199 12.13 0.14 -18.91
C TYR A 199 11.21 -1.09 -18.98
N PRO A 200 9.93 -1.00 -18.61
CA PRO A 200 9.02 -2.16 -18.58
C PRO A 200 8.97 -2.98 -19.88
N TRP A 201 9.04 -2.30 -21.03
CA TRP A 201 9.01 -2.88 -22.38
C TRP A 201 10.39 -3.30 -22.93
N GLY A 202 11.47 -3.15 -22.15
CA GLY A 202 12.86 -3.41 -22.55
C GLY A 202 13.68 -2.13 -22.68
N ASP A 203 14.86 -2.20 -23.31
CA ASP A 203 15.83 -1.08 -23.31
C ASP A 203 15.59 -0.03 -24.41
N ALA A 204 14.48 -0.15 -25.15
CA ALA A 204 14.10 0.83 -26.15
C ALA A 204 13.78 2.17 -25.46
N TYR A 205 14.32 3.25 -26.03
CA TYR A 205 14.17 4.58 -25.45
C TYR A 205 12.70 5.01 -25.38
N PRO A 206 12.23 5.65 -24.28
CA PRO A 206 10.82 6.00 -24.11
C PRO A 206 10.28 6.95 -25.18
N THR A 207 9.07 6.67 -25.66
CA THR A 207 8.34 7.50 -26.65
C THR A 207 6.88 7.66 -26.24
N CYS A 208 6.17 8.57 -26.91
CA CYS A 208 4.72 8.73 -26.72
C CYS A 208 3.88 7.54 -27.22
N ASP A 209 4.47 6.55 -27.89
CA ASP A 209 3.76 5.31 -28.25
C ASP A 209 3.88 4.24 -27.15
N LEU A 210 4.84 4.42 -26.23
CA LEU A 210 5.17 3.48 -25.16
C LEU A 210 4.61 3.94 -23.81
N ALA A 211 4.50 5.24 -23.56
CA ALA A 211 4.01 5.75 -22.29
C ALA A 211 3.43 7.18 -22.41
N ASN A 212 2.60 7.57 -21.44
CA ASN A 212 2.20 8.97 -21.27
C ASN A 212 3.27 9.73 -20.50
N ILE A 213 4.12 10.47 -21.22
CA ILE A 213 5.34 11.10 -20.69
C ILE A 213 5.59 12.47 -21.33
N ARG A 214 6.77 13.07 -21.06
CA ARG A 214 7.21 14.32 -21.68
C ARG A 214 8.58 14.21 -22.39
N PRO A 215 8.65 13.72 -23.65
CA PRO A 215 9.89 13.64 -24.41
C PRO A 215 10.17 14.97 -25.13
N GLY A 216 10.49 16.02 -24.36
CA GLY A 216 10.68 17.39 -24.86
C GLY A 216 9.37 18.19 -25.04
N TYR A 217 8.24 17.52 -25.23
CA TYR A 217 6.88 18.07 -25.23
C TYR A 217 5.94 17.12 -24.49
N TYR A 218 4.75 17.54 -24.08
CA TYR A 218 3.78 16.63 -23.44
C TYR A 218 3.18 15.69 -24.48
N CYS A 219 3.20 14.37 -24.23
CA CYS A 219 2.46 13.43 -25.08
C CYS A 219 0.95 13.75 -25.04
N VAL A 220 0.41 13.87 -23.82
CA VAL A 220 -0.99 14.26 -23.58
C VAL A 220 -1.08 15.52 -22.71
N GLY A 221 -0.33 15.56 -21.61
CA GLY A 221 -0.30 16.70 -20.68
C GLY A 221 -1.15 16.54 -19.42
N TRP A 222 -1.85 15.42 -19.31
CA TRP A 222 -2.60 14.95 -18.13
C TRP A 222 -2.61 13.42 -18.10
N GLY A 223 -2.92 12.82 -16.95
CA GLY A 223 -3.06 11.37 -16.81
C GLY A 223 -4.22 10.85 -17.63
N VAL A 224 -4.08 9.67 -18.25
CA VAL A 224 -5.08 9.06 -19.14
C VAL A 224 -5.68 7.80 -18.54
N ASP A 225 -6.65 7.20 -19.24
CA ASP A 225 -7.22 5.91 -18.84
C ASP A 225 -6.10 4.86 -18.77
N VAL A 226 -6.09 4.06 -17.72
CA VAL A 226 -5.10 2.98 -17.56
C VAL A 226 -5.17 1.97 -18.71
N GLY A 227 -4.04 1.37 -19.07
CA GLY A 227 -3.91 0.42 -20.18
C GLY A 227 -3.91 1.07 -21.57
N SER A 228 -3.81 2.40 -21.68
CA SER A 228 -3.83 3.11 -22.97
C SER A 228 -2.57 2.90 -23.82
N TYR A 229 -1.48 2.36 -23.24
CA TYR A 229 -0.20 2.15 -23.90
C TYR A 229 0.19 0.67 -23.97
N PRO A 230 -0.50 -0.16 -24.77
CA PRO A 230 -0.24 -1.59 -24.83
C PRO A 230 1.17 -1.95 -25.32
N ASN A 231 1.85 -1.06 -26.06
CA ASN A 231 3.23 -1.26 -26.50
C ASN A 231 4.26 -1.02 -25.37
N GLY A 232 3.86 -0.32 -24.30
CA GLY A 232 4.68 -0.10 -23.11
C GLY A 232 4.41 -1.11 -21.98
N ARG A 233 3.58 -2.11 -22.24
CA ARG A 233 3.28 -3.17 -21.27
C ARG A 233 4.54 -3.98 -20.95
N SER A 234 4.72 -4.36 -19.68
CA SER A 234 5.80 -5.24 -19.26
C SER A 234 5.63 -6.68 -19.77
N ASP A 235 6.69 -7.48 -19.73
CA ASP A 235 6.66 -8.87 -20.20
C ASP A 235 5.64 -9.74 -19.45
N ILE A 236 5.42 -9.47 -18.16
CA ILE A 236 4.44 -10.19 -17.33
C ILE A 236 3.04 -9.56 -17.36
N GLY A 237 2.87 -8.43 -18.05
CA GLY A 237 1.57 -7.86 -18.39
C GLY A 237 1.17 -6.60 -17.63
N PHE A 238 2.06 -6.00 -16.82
CA PHE A 238 1.77 -4.73 -16.16
C PHE A 238 1.70 -3.59 -17.18
N ASP A 239 0.60 -2.85 -17.15
CA ASP A 239 0.39 -1.65 -17.94
C ASP A 239 0.86 -0.42 -17.16
N ASP A 240 1.39 0.61 -17.83
CA ASP A 240 1.69 1.94 -17.25
C ASP A 240 2.66 1.95 -16.05
N MET A 241 3.56 0.97 -15.92
CA MET A 241 4.65 1.01 -14.92
C MET A 241 5.63 2.18 -15.17
N ALA A 242 5.61 2.78 -16.37
CA ALA A 242 6.33 3.99 -16.70
C ALA A 242 5.36 5.05 -17.25
N GLY A 243 5.40 6.24 -16.67
CA GLY A 243 4.55 7.36 -17.08
C GLY A 243 3.17 7.33 -16.44
N ASN A 244 2.27 8.12 -17.00
CA ASN A 244 0.92 8.34 -16.48
C ASN A 244 0.95 8.98 -15.08
N VAL A 245 1.03 8.23 -13.97
CA VAL A 245 1.22 8.79 -12.63
C VAL A 245 2.45 8.24 -11.90
N TYR A 246 3.05 9.06 -11.04
CA TYR A 246 3.99 8.52 -10.06
C TYR A 246 3.25 7.60 -9.09
N GLU A 247 3.89 6.51 -8.68
CA GLU A 247 3.31 5.53 -7.77
C GLU A 247 4.01 5.58 -6.41
N TRP A 248 3.24 5.77 -5.33
CA TRP A 248 3.75 5.63 -3.97
C TRP A 248 4.15 4.19 -3.66
N VAL A 249 5.35 4.01 -3.09
CA VAL A 249 5.80 2.73 -2.54
C VAL A 249 5.91 2.80 -1.00
N ASN A 250 6.00 1.65 -0.35
CA ASN A 250 5.99 1.52 1.10
C ASN A 250 7.18 2.21 1.77
N ASP A 251 8.34 2.16 1.14
CA ASP A 251 9.65 2.46 1.72
C ASP A 251 9.85 3.93 2.07
N TRP A 252 10.49 4.16 3.22
CA TRP A 252 11.15 5.42 3.50
C TRP A 252 12.39 5.57 2.62
N PHE A 253 12.60 6.76 2.08
CA PHE A 253 13.76 7.07 1.26
C PHE A 253 15.05 6.99 2.08
N SER A 254 15.99 6.19 1.58
CA SER A 254 17.38 6.15 2.04
C SER A 254 18.30 6.50 0.88
N PRO A 255 19.28 7.42 1.07
CA PRO A 255 20.31 7.65 0.06
C PRO A 255 21.26 6.46 -0.10
N ASN A 256 21.36 5.57 0.90
CA ASN A 256 22.21 4.39 0.88
C ASN A 256 21.38 3.16 0.55
N THR A 257 21.59 2.57 -0.62
CA THR A 257 20.98 1.30 -1.08
C THR A 257 21.99 0.16 -1.15
N SER A 258 23.24 0.41 -0.79
CA SER A 258 24.43 -0.30 -1.30
C SER A 258 24.73 -1.69 -0.72
N VAL A 259 23.73 -2.46 -0.28
CA VAL A 259 23.96 -3.79 0.30
C VAL A 259 23.08 -4.83 -0.36
N GLN A 260 23.67 -5.98 -0.71
CA GLN A 260 22.90 -7.16 -1.07
C GLN A 260 21.89 -7.44 0.05
N ALA A 261 20.62 -7.59 -0.32
CA ALA A 261 19.54 -7.68 0.65
C ALA A 261 18.55 -8.77 0.26
N GLN A 262 18.09 -9.51 1.27
CA GLN A 262 16.92 -10.36 1.17
C GLN A 262 15.75 -9.56 1.74
N ASP A 263 14.65 -9.45 0.98
CA ASP A 263 13.43 -8.76 1.40
C ASP A 263 13.71 -7.37 2.02
N PRO A 264 14.32 -6.42 1.28
CA PRO A 264 14.74 -5.13 1.83
C PRO A 264 13.54 -4.31 2.31
N LEU A 265 13.60 -3.81 3.55
CA LEU A 265 12.52 -3.04 4.19
C LEU A 265 12.62 -1.52 3.96
N GLY A 266 13.64 -1.07 3.21
CA GLY A 266 14.02 0.34 3.14
C GLY A 266 14.56 0.86 4.47
N ALA A 267 14.56 2.19 4.65
CA ALA A 267 14.93 2.76 5.95
C ALA A 267 13.85 2.50 7.02
N PRO A 268 14.22 2.20 8.27
CA PRO A 268 13.24 1.95 9.34
C PRO A 268 12.43 3.21 9.71
N THR A 269 12.99 4.39 9.46
CA THR A 269 12.32 5.69 9.62
C THR A 269 12.83 6.66 8.55
N GLY A 270 12.07 7.71 8.26
CA GLY A 270 12.49 8.75 7.33
C GLY A 270 11.59 9.97 7.37
N THR A 271 11.97 11.00 6.62
CA THR A 271 11.16 12.20 6.38
C THR A 271 10.49 12.18 5.01
N LEU A 272 11.02 11.39 4.06
CA LEU A 272 10.52 11.32 2.69
C LEU A 272 10.15 9.87 2.33
N LYS A 273 9.01 9.69 1.67
CA LYS A 273 8.59 8.42 1.07
C LYS A 273 9.00 8.37 -0.39
N GLN A 274 9.20 7.17 -0.90
CA GLN A 274 9.62 6.96 -2.28
C GLN A 274 8.45 6.88 -3.25
N ILE A 275 8.71 7.30 -4.48
CA ILE A 275 7.81 7.20 -5.62
C ILE A 275 8.57 6.66 -6.83
N ARG A 276 7.89 5.89 -7.67
CA ARG A 276 8.47 5.21 -8.84
C ARG A 276 7.65 5.46 -10.12
N GLY A 277 8.15 5.00 -11.26
CA GLY A 277 7.49 4.99 -12.59
C GLY A 277 7.38 6.32 -13.32
N GLY A 278 7.22 7.41 -12.57
CA GLY A 278 7.05 8.76 -13.08
C GLY A 278 5.74 9.04 -13.80
N GLY A 279 5.37 10.32 -13.92
CA GLY A 279 4.06 10.72 -14.44
C GLY A 279 4.08 11.36 -15.83
N TRP A 280 2.91 11.81 -16.29
CA TRP A 280 2.71 12.41 -17.62
C TRP A 280 3.58 13.65 -17.94
N ALA A 281 4.12 14.31 -16.92
CA ALA A 281 5.01 15.46 -17.08
C ALA A 281 6.49 15.13 -16.83
N ALA A 282 6.80 13.86 -16.54
CA ALA A 282 8.14 13.41 -16.26
C ALA A 282 8.99 13.45 -17.54
N SER A 283 10.19 14.00 -17.41
CA SER A 283 11.10 14.20 -18.54
C SER A 283 11.99 12.99 -18.74
N ILE A 284 12.12 12.57 -20.00
CA ILE A 284 13.07 11.55 -20.43
C ILE A 284 14.54 11.99 -20.22
N GLU A 285 14.81 13.31 -20.18
CA GLU A 285 16.17 13.85 -19.99
C GLU A 285 16.74 13.48 -18.62
N TRP A 286 15.85 13.30 -17.63
CA TRP A 286 16.20 12.90 -16.28
C TRP A 286 15.95 11.40 -16.03
N GLN A 287 15.68 10.64 -17.08
CA GLN A 287 15.45 9.18 -17.06
C GLN A 287 14.40 8.75 -16.02
N GLN A 288 13.37 9.58 -15.80
CA GLN A 288 12.44 9.38 -14.68
C GLN A 288 11.53 8.16 -14.85
N MET A 289 11.48 7.60 -16.06
CA MET A 289 10.74 6.40 -16.45
C MET A 289 11.55 5.12 -16.27
N ASN A 290 12.85 5.26 -16.00
CA ASN A 290 13.74 4.12 -15.85
C ASN A 290 13.31 3.33 -14.61
N THR A 291 13.33 2.00 -14.72
CA THR A 291 12.94 1.07 -13.67
C THR A 291 13.75 1.33 -12.40
N GLY A 292 15.05 1.65 -12.47
CA GLY A 292 15.90 2.00 -11.33
C GLY A 292 15.76 3.44 -10.82
N TYR A 293 15.07 4.36 -11.51
CA TYR A 293 15.05 5.77 -11.10
C TYR A 293 14.28 6.01 -9.78
N ARG A 294 14.98 6.59 -8.79
CA ARG A 294 14.42 6.87 -7.46
C ARG A 294 14.06 8.34 -7.30
N ARG A 295 12.85 8.61 -6.82
CA ARG A 295 12.43 9.94 -6.38
C ARG A 295 11.72 9.84 -5.05
N SER A 296 11.80 10.91 -4.25
CA SER A 296 11.19 10.95 -2.94
C SER A 296 10.52 12.29 -2.66
N LEU A 297 9.50 12.26 -1.82
CA LEU A 297 8.66 13.39 -1.47
C LEU A 297 8.20 13.27 0.00
N GLU A 298 7.82 14.41 0.58
CA GLU A 298 7.15 14.42 1.87
C GLU A 298 5.89 13.54 1.81
N PRO A 299 5.61 12.69 2.81
CA PRO A 299 4.47 11.77 2.76
C PRO A 299 3.11 12.48 2.76
N THR A 300 3.06 13.75 3.19
CA THR A 300 1.87 14.61 3.12
C THR A 300 1.72 15.33 1.78
N ALA A 301 2.68 15.18 0.87
CA ALA A 301 2.60 15.80 -0.45
C ALA A 301 1.41 15.22 -1.21
N THR A 302 0.50 16.10 -1.61
CA THR A 302 -0.39 15.90 -2.75
C THR A 302 0.11 16.84 -3.85
N ALA A 303 -0.13 16.52 -5.13
CA ALA A 303 0.39 17.31 -6.26
C ALA A 303 -0.29 18.69 -6.42
N GLY A 304 -0.43 19.48 -5.34
CA GLY A 304 -1.07 20.81 -5.34
C GLY A 304 -0.16 21.94 -5.84
N SER A 305 1.07 21.65 -6.25
CA SER A 305 1.94 22.65 -6.86
C SER A 305 1.83 22.56 -8.39
N PRO A 306 1.55 23.68 -9.09
CA PRO A 306 1.57 23.73 -10.55
C PRO A 306 2.91 23.35 -11.19
N TRP A 307 3.95 23.12 -10.38
CA TRP A 307 5.30 22.71 -10.79
C TRP A 307 5.57 21.20 -10.63
N PHE A 308 4.69 20.45 -9.97
CA PHE A 308 4.76 18.97 -9.84
C PHE A 308 3.63 18.32 -10.64
N ALA A 309 3.54 18.68 -11.92
CA ALA A 309 2.68 17.99 -12.87
C ALA A 309 3.10 16.51 -12.94
N GLY A 310 2.15 15.57 -12.94
CA GLY A 310 2.44 14.14 -13.01
C GLY A 310 1.53 13.27 -12.15
N GLY A 311 0.86 13.81 -11.12
CA GLY A 311 -0.04 13.05 -10.24
C GLY A 311 0.68 12.01 -9.37
N PHE A 312 0.10 11.69 -8.21
CA PHE A 312 0.58 10.65 -7.31
C PHE A 312 -0.55 9.67 -7.02
N GLY A 313 -0.41 8.44 -7.53
CA GLY A 313 -1.33 7.34 -7.35
C GLY A 313 -0.68 6.17 -6.61
N LEU A 314 -1.20 4.98 -6.84
CA LEU A 314 -0.73 3.74 -6.22
C LEU A 314 -1.05 2.51 -7.07
N ARG A 315 -0.29 1.46 -6.79
CA ARG A 315 -0.69 0.06 -7.01
C ARG A 315 -0.87 -0.62 -5.67
N VAL A 316 -1.74 -1.62 -5.65
CA VAL A 316 -1.91 -2.48 -4.48
C VAL A 316 -1.11 -3.76 -4.67
N VAL A 317 -0.49 -4.23 -3.59
CA VAL A 317 0.30 -5.47 -3.53
C VAL A 317 -0.20 -6.34 -2.40
N ARG A 318 -0.14 -7.66 -2.59
CA ARG A 318 -0.37 -8.66 -1.54
C ARG A 318 0.68 -9.76 -1.66
N THR A 319 1.27 -10.17 -0.54
CA THR A 319 2.17 -11.32 -0.51
C THR A 319 1.37 -12.61 -0.71
N LEU A 320 1.87 -13.52 -1.55
CA LEU A 320 1.35 -14.87 -1.67
C LEU A 320 2.14 -15.80 -0.76
N PHE A 321 1.41 -16.55 0.06
CA PHE A 321 1.96 -17.65 0.81
C PHE A 321 1.62 -18.94 0.07
N PRO A 322 2.53 -19.93 0.04
CA PRO A 322 2.20 -21.25 -0.43
C PRO A 322 0.95 -21.71 0.31
N GLN A 323 -0.12 -21.99 -0.44
CA GLN A 323 -1.30 -22.62 0.12
C GLN A 323 -0.85 -23.98 0.66
N THR A 324 -0.69 -24.12 1.98
CA THR A 324 -0.55 -25.43 2.58
C THR A 324 -1.82 -26.18 2.24
N SER A 325 -1.70 -27.20 1.41
CA SER A 325 -2.81 -28.07 0.97
C SER A 325 -3.39 -28.93 2.11
N ASP A 326 -3.13 -28.55 3.36
CA ASP A 326 -3.73 -29.10 4.57
C ASP A 326 -4.61 -28.05 5.24
N ILE A 327 -5.76 -27.76 4.60
CA ILE A 327 -6.90 -27.17 5.29
C ILE A 327 -7.49 -28.27 6.19
N GLN A 328 -6.89 -28.47 7.37
CA GLN A 328 -7.54 -29.22 8.46
C GLN A 328 -7.41 -28.61 9.85
N ASP A 329 -6.74 -27.47 10.04
CA ASP A 329 -6.74 -26.80 11.35
C ASP A 329 -6.82 -25.28 11.16
N ILE A 330 -8.03 -24.76 10.90
CA ILE A 330 -8.36 -23.47 11.51
C ILE A 330 -8.44 -23.77 13.01
N PRO A 331 -7.57 -23.20 13.86
CA PRO A 331 -7.68 -23.42 15.29
C PRO A 331 -9.08 -23.00 15.72
N SER A 332 -9.88 -23.93 16.25
CA SER A 332 -11.23 -23.63 16.73
C SER A 332 -11.24 -22.81 18.02
N ASN A 333 -10.08 -22.32 18.48
CA ASN A 333 -9.88 -21.84 19.84
C ASN A 333 -9.09 -20.53 19.87
N PHE A 334 -9.52 -19.61 20.75
CA PHE A 334 -8.73 -18.50 21.24
C PHE A 334 -7.74 -18.99 22.31
N ARG A 335 -6.43 -18.90 22.03
CA ARG A 335 -5.39 -19.42 22.93
C ARG A 335 -4.11 -18.60 22.94
N LEU A 336 -3.58 -18.32 24.11
CA LEU A 336 -2.22 -17.84 24.33
C LEU A 336 -1.34 -19.07 24.60
N LEU A 337 -0.43 -19.37 23.68
CA LEU A 337 0.47 -20.53 23.75
C LEU A 337 1.70 -20.20 24.60
N ASP A 338 2.34 -21.23 25.16
CA ASP A 338 3.53 -21.07 25.99
C ASP A 338 4.65 -20.35 25.22
N ALA A 339 5.20 -19.30 25.85
CA ALA A 339 6.33 -18.59 25.31
C ALA A 339 7.57 -19.50 25.29
N TYR A 340 8.32 -19.47 24.20
CA TYR A 340 9.53 -20.30 24.05
C TYR A 340 10.69 -19.49 23.43
N PRO A 341 11.90 -19.55 24.03
CA PRO A 341 12.22 -20.21 25.31
C PRO A 341 11.60 -19.50 26.53
N ASN A 342 11.33 -20.23 27.61
CA ASN A 342 10.93 -19.69 28.91
C ASN A 342 11.44 -20.64 30.03
N PRO A 343 12.39 -20.25 30.88
CA PRO A 343 12.98 -18.91 31.02
C PRO A 343 13.75 -18.46 29.76
N PHE A 344 13.85 -17.15 29.55
CA PHE A 344 14.41 -16.58 28.31
C PHE A 344 15.60 -15.65 28.56
N ASN A 345 16.53 -15.65 27.61
CA ASN A 345 17.67 -14.72 27.51
C ASN A 345 18.29 -14.77 26.09
N PRO A 346 18.43 -13.66 25.35
CA PRO A 346 17.84 -12.34 25.60
C PRO A 346 16.41 -12.23 25.05
N SER A 347 15.87 -13.25 24.36
CA SER A 347 14.57 -13.16 23.70
C SER A 347 13.71 -14.41 23.86
N THR A 348 12.40 -14.22 23.73
CA THR A 348 11.38 -15.29 23.65
C THR A 348 10.38 -15.00 22.55
N VAL A 349 9.68 -16.02 22.07
CA VAL A 349 8.57 -15.89 21.13
C VAL A 349 7.26 -16.20 21.83
N ILE A 350 6.34 -15.24 21.81
CA ILE A 350 4.98 -15.37 22.32
C ILE A 350 4.09 -15.73 21.13
N ARG A 351 3.33 -16.82 21.25
CA ARG A 351 2.43 -17.28 20.20
C ARG A 351 1.00 -17.25 20.69
N PHE A 352 0.07 -16.93 19.82
CA PHE A 352 -1.35 -17.04 20.12
C PHE A 352 -2.15 -17.48 18.90
N GLU A 353 -3.30 -18.09 19.16
CA GLU A 353 -4.24 -18.59 18.18
C GLU A 353 -5.55 -17.81 18.34
N LEU A 354 -6.12 -17.39 17.21
CA LEU A 354 -7.45 -16.82 17.13
C LEU A 354 -8.32 -17.74 16.27
N ASP A 355 -9.54 -17.98 16.70
CA ASP A 355 -10.54 -18.73 15.93
C ASP A 355 -11.25 -17.88 14.87
N GLN A 356 -11.15 -16.57 14.99
CA GLN A 356 -11.65 -15.58 14.03
C GLN A 356 -10.75 -14.33 14.06
N THR A 357 -10.74 -13.56 12.98
CA THR A 357 -10.08 -12.24 12.96
C THR A 357 -10.65 -11.34 14.05
N ASP A 358 -9.80 -10.82 14.94
CA ASP A 358 -10.25 -10.07 16.12
C ASP A 358 -9.24 -8.97 16.50
N MET A 359 -9.73 -7.91 17.16
CA MET A 359 -8.89 -6.84 17.70
C MET A 359 -8.15 -7.36 18.92
N VAL A 360 -6.85 -7.61 18.80
CA VAL A 360 -6.01 -8.12 19.87
C VAL A 360 -5.24 -7.00 20.55
N ARG A 361 -5.12 -7.10 21.87
CA ARG A 361 -4.15 -6.36 22.67
C ARG A 361 -3.32 -7.35 23.48
N LEU A 362 -2.05 -7.48 23.14
CA LEU A 362 -1.05 -8.28 23.83
C LEU A 362 -0.17 -7.36 24.68
N THR A 363 -0.13 -7.58 25.99
CA THR A 363 0.55 -6.69 26.95
C THR A 363 1.48 -7.46 27.87
N LEU A 364 2.55 -6.81 28.30
CA LEU A 364 3.53 -7.29 29.26
C LEU A 364 3.41 -6.51 30.56
N HIS A 365 3.24 -7.19 31.67
CA HIS A 365 3.16 -6.62 33.01
C HIS A 365 4.27 -7.16 33.92
N ASP A 366 4.72 -6.36 34.88
CA ASP A 366 5.67 -6.78 35.91
C ASP A 366 4.99 -7.62 37.01
N SER A 367 5.78 -8.11 37.98
CA SER A 367 5.27 -8.89 39.11
C SER A 367 4.33 -8.14 40.06
N ARG A 368 4.24 -6.80 39.94
CA ARG A 368 3.32 -5.94 40.69
C ARG A 368 2.04 -5.63 39.88
N GLY A 369 1.95 -6.12 38.65
CA GLY A 369 0.83 -5.84 37.74
C GLY A 369 0.94 -4.51 37.02
N ALA A 370 2.08 -3.81 37.09
CA ALA A 370 2.27 -2.57 36.33
C ALA A 370 2.51 -2.90 34.86
N LEU A 371 1.83 -2.19 33.94
CA LEU A 371 2.07 -2.32 32.51
C LEU A 371 3.49 -1.88 32.18
N VAL A 372 4.26 -2.78 31.59
CA VAL A 372 5.66 -2.56 31.19
C VAL A 372 5.72 -2.20 29.71
N ARG A 373 4.98 -2.94 28.86
CA ARG A 373 5.00 -2.75 27.40
C ARG A 373 3.73 -3.32 26.77
N THR A 374 3.20 -2.67 25.73
CA THR A 374 2.26 -3.30 24.80
C THR A 374 3.07 -4.00 23.71
N LEU A 375 2.89 -5.31 23.55
CA LEU A 375 3.64 -6.16 22.63
C LEU A 375 3.00 -6.26 21.25
N ALA A 376 1.67 -6.20 21.20
CA ALA A 376 0.88 -6.09 19.98
C ALA A 376 -0.44 -5.40 20.32
N GLU A 377 -0.94 -4.53 19.45
CA GLU A 377 -2.26 -3.90 19.58
C GLU A 377 -2.81 -3.63 18.18
N GLY A 378 -3.98 -4.18 17.87
CA GLY A 378 -4.58 -4.06 16.55
C GLY A 378 -5.33 -5.31 16.12
N LEU A 379 -5.82 -5.32 14.89
CA LEU A 379 -6.54 -6.46 14.32
C LEU A 379 -5.56 -7.58 13.97
N HIS A 380 -5.85 -8.80 14.42
CA HIS A 380 -5.07 -10.00 14.09
C HIS A 380 -5.97 -11.03 13.40
N PRO A 381 -5.48 -11.72 12.36
CA PRO A 381 -6.27 -12.70 11.60
C PRO A 381 -6.56 -13.97 12.43
N SER A 382 -7.59 -14.70 12.05
CA SER A 382 -7.79 -16.09 12.51
C SER A 382 -6.57 -16.94 12.16
N GLY A 383 -6.24 -17.91 13.01
CA GLY A 383 -5.04 -18.71 12.92
C GLY A 383 -4.00 -18.30 13.96
N GLN A 384 -2.76 -18.70 13.72
CA GLN A 384 -1.66 -18.50 14.66
C GLN A 384 -0.89 -17.22 14.34
N SER A 385 -0.60 -16.42 15.37
CA SER A 385 0.26 -15.23 15.31
C SER A 385 1.45 -15.39 16.26
N GLU A 386 2.59 -14.83 15.88
CA GLU A 386 3.81 -14.86 16.69
C GLU A 386 4.36 -13.44 16.92
N ILE A 387 4.74 -13.15 18.17
CA ILE A 387 5.34 -11.87 18.57
C ILE A 387 6.64 -12.15 19.31
N ARG A 388 7.74 -11.57 18.84
CA ARG A 388 9.06 -11.71 19.48
C ARG A 388 9.24 -10.65 20.56
N LEU A 389 9.64 -11.07 21.76
CA LEU A 389 9.98 -10.20 22.89
C LEU A 389 11.48 -10.23 23.14
N TYR A 390 12.12 -9.06 23.14
CA TYR A 390 13.51 -8.86 23.54
C TYR A 390 13.62 -8.26 24.96
N ALA A 391 14.61 -8.71 25.73
CA ALA A 391 14.87 -8.32 27.13
C ALA A 391 15.51 -6.93 27.30
N GLU A 392 15.63 -6.14 26.24
CA GLU A 392 16.19 -4.80 26.29
C GLU A 392 15.33 -3.87 27.17
N GLY A 393 15.98 -3.19 28.12
CA GLY A 393 15.31 -2.34 29.11
C GLY A 393 14.56 -3.09 30.23
N LEU A 394 14.51 -4.43 30.21
CA LEU A 394 13.85 -5.23 31.25
C LEU A 394 14.84 -5.68 32.34
N ALA A 395 14.39 -5.81 33.59
CA ALA A 395 15.18 -6.39 34.67
C ALA A 395 14.97 -7.92 34.71
N SER A 396 15.95 -8.68 35.20
CA SER A 396 15.72 -10.11 35.48
C SER A 396 14.56 -10.28 36.45
N GLY A 397 13.64 -11.18 36.14
CA GLY A 397 12.44 -11.34 36.95
C GLY A 397 11.25 -11.97 36.23
N LEU A 398 10.15 -12.06 36.97
CA LEU A 398 8.88 -12.62 36.52
C LEU A 398 8.04 -11.53 35.84
N TYR A 399 7.49 -11.87 34.68
CA TYR A 399 6.55 -11.05 33.93
C TYR A 399 5.28 -11.83 33.57
N PHE A 400 4.22 -11.10 33.26
CA PHE A 400 2.95 -11.62 32.81
C PHE A 400 2.63 -11.10 31.42
N VAL A 401 2.38 -12.01 30.49
CA VAL A 401 1.89 -11.68 29.15
C VAL A 401 0.38 -11.89 29.16
N THR A 402 -0.39 -10.88 28.73
CA THR A 402 -1.84 -10.94 28.65
C THR A 402 -2.30 -10.65 27.23
N LEU A 403 -3.02 -11.60 26.65
CA LEU A 403 -3.72 -11.50 25.37
C LEU A 403 -5.19 -11.17 25.64
N LYS A 404 -5.69 -10.08 25.06
CA LYS A 404 -7.10 -9.73 25.07
C LYS A 404 -7.63 -9.62 23.64
N ALA A 405 -8.76 -10.24 23.34
CA ALA A 405 -9.51 -10.09 22.11
C ALA A 405 -10.73 -9.18 22.34
N GLY A 406 -10.86 -8.13 21.53
CA GLY A 406 -11.73 -6.98 21.77
C GLY A 406 -13.18 -7.21 21.38
N SER A 407 -13.44 -7.88 20.26
CA SER A 407 -14.83 -8.12 19.80
C SER A 407 -15.54 -9.20 20.62
N THR A 408 -14.77 -10.12 21.21
CA THR A 408 -15.28 -11.25 21.99
C THR A 408 -15.05 -11.14 23.50
N ASP A 409 -14.38 -10.06 23.95
CA ASP A 409 -13.94 -9.81 25.34
C ASP A 409 -13.23 -11.01 26.01
N ARG A 410 -12.57 -11.85 25.21
CA ARG A 410 -11.81 -13.02 25.69
C ARG A 410 -10.43 -12.58 26.14
N THR A 411 -9.95 -13.13 27.26
CA THR A 411 -8.64 -12.80 27.82
C THR A 411 -7.91 -14.05 28.30
N GLN A 412 -6.62 -14.17 28.01
CA GLN A 412 -5.73 -15.19 28.55
C GLN A 412 -4.40 -14.58 28.97
N SER A 413 -3.76 -15.16 30.00
CA SER A 413 -2.47 -14.71 30.49
C SER A 413 -1.53 -15.87 30.77
N GLN A 414 -0.24 -15.64 30.56
CA GLN A 414 0.82 -16.59 30.90
C GLN A 414 1.96 -15.90 31.66
N LYS A 415 2.77 -16.70 32.36
CA LYS A 415 3.94 -16.23 33.11
C LYS A 415 5.21 -16.50 32.32
N ILE A 416 6.10 -15.51 32.24
CA ILE A 416 7.41 -15.67 31.62
C ILE A 416 8.52 -15.20 32.57
N LEU A 417 9.68 -15.86 32.53
CA LEU A 417 10.82 -15.59 33.40
C LEU A 417 12.03 -15.13 32.59
N LEU A 418 12.52 -13.93 32.87
CA LEU A 418 13.77 -13.40 32.29
C LEU A 418 14.95 -13.70 33.23
N LEU A 419 15.97 -14.37 32.71
CA LEU A 419 17.23 -14.66 33.42
C LEU A 419 18.41 -14.03 32.67
N LYS A 420 18.84 -12.83 33.07
CA LYS A 420 20.07 -12.20 32.53
C LYS A 420 21.33 -12.79 33.11
#